data_AF-A0AA96FYV3-F1
#
_entry.id   AF-A0AA96FYV3-F1
#
_cell.length_a   1.000
_cell.length_b   1.000
_cell.length_c   1.000
_cell.angle_alpha   90.00
_cell.angle_beta   90.00
_cell.angle_gamma   90.00
#
_symmetry.space_group_name_H-M   'P 1'
#
loop_
_entity.id
_entity.type
_entity.pdbx_description
1 polymer ?
#
loop_
_entity_poly.entity_id
_entity_poly.type
_entity_poly.pdbx_seq_one_letter_code
_entity_poly.pdbx_strand_id
1 'polypeptide(L)'
;MGSPTVLRRRLGGELGKLRTSRELNAKDVAAALGWSASKLSRIESGQVPLQERDAAKLLAHYGVSSPEEVKHFLSLTRQSRQQGWWHAYGDALPEWFRAYVGFESDATKIVTYQCELVPGLLQTEKYARGVIRAMNPTESTEEVERRVALRMDRQRILDRYDPPQLWAIVGEAVIRRPVGDAPSMAEQLNHLADMADERPNITIQVLPFSAGAHAAMGASFSVLSFSDIPGSVAYTEATTSSIYSERSSEVARHEDAFMRLMASSVQPEKSISWLRKVAEECTE
;
A
#
# COMPACT_ATOMS: atom_id res chain seq x y z
N MET A 1 -12.28 -3.00 14.06
CA MET A 1 -11.44 -4.20 13.92
C MET A 1 -10.41 -3.87 12.84
N GLY A 2 -9.12 -3.84 13.18
CA GLY A 2 -8.06 -3.53 12.21
C GLY A 2 -8.03 -4.55 11.08
N SER A 3 -7.85 -4.08 9.85
CA SER A 3 -7.69 -4.97 8.69
C SER A 3 -6.40 -5.79 8.87
N PRO A 4 -6.41 -7.10 8.60
CA PRO A 4 -5.23 -7.96 8.71
C PRO A 4 -4.03 -7.43 7.92
N THR A 5 -2.82 -7.55 8.45
CA THR A 5 -1.59 -7.31 7.67
C THR A 5 -1.47 -8.33 6.54
N VAL A 6 -0.83 -7.96 5.42
CA VAL A 6 -0.54 -8.89 4.31
C VAL A 6 0.08 -10.17 4.79
N LEU A 7 1.14 -10.08 5.61
CA LEU A 7 1.83 -11.26 6.15
C LEU A 7 0.90 -12.20 6.92
N ARG A 8 -0.10 -11.66 7.62
CA ARG A 8 -1.08 -12.48 8.34
C ARG A 8 -2.06 -13.15 7.39
N ARG A 9 -2.46 -12.48 6.31
CA ARG A 9 -3.27 -13.10 5.24
C ARG A 9 -2.47 -14.10 4.42
N ARG A 10 -1.19 -13.82 4.13
CA ARG A 10 -0.25 -14.75 3.49
C ARG A 10 -0.19 -16.04 4.28
N LEU A 11 0.15 -15.93 5.56
CA LEU A 11 0.22 -17.05 6.47
C LEU A 11 -1.09 -17.82 6.50
N GLY A 12 -2.22 -17.13 6.66
CA GLY A 12 -3.55 -17.75 6.65
C GLY A 12 -3.85 -18.49 5.35
N GLY A 13 -3.60 -17.86 4.20
CA GLY A 13 -3.85 -18.40 2.87
C GLY A 13 -2.96 -19.59 2.54
N GLU A 14 -1.67 -19.54 2.86
CA GLU A 14 -0.76 -20.68 2.72
C GLU A 14 -1.18 -21.85 3.62
N LEU A 15 -1.57 -21.59 4.88
CA LEU A 15 -2.10 -22.62 5.78
C LEU A 15 -3.41 -23.22 5.25
N GLY A 16 -4.32 -22.40 4.71
CA GLY A 16 -5.57 -22.86 4.11
C GLY A 16 -5.37 -23.70 2.84
N LYS A 17 -4.46 -23.28 1.96
CA LYS A 17 -4.04 -24.07 0.78
C LYS A 17 -3.43 -25.39 1.19
N LEU A 18 -2.53 -25.38 2.18
CA LEU A 18 -1.90 -26.57 2.71
C LEU A 18 -2.97 -27.53 3.26
N ARG A 19 -3.93 -27.04 4.06
CA ARG A 19 -5.05 -27.85 4.55
C ARG A 19 -5.84 -28.51 3.40
N THR A 20 -6.25 -27.74 2.40
CA THR A 20 -7.03 -28.26 1.27
C THR A 20 -6.21 -29.24 0.41
N SER A 21 -4.92 -28.99 0.19
CA SER A 21 -4.03 -29.90 -0.55
C SER A 21 -3.82 -31.25 0.14
N ARG A 22 -4.07 -31.30 1.45
CA ARG A 22 -4.02 -32.52 2.28
C ARG A 22 -5.40 -33.12 2.51
N GLU A 23 -6.43 -32.60 1.83
CA GLU A 23 -7.83 -33.04 1.93
C GLU A 23 -8.40 -32.98 3.37
N LEU A 24 -7.86 -32.08 4.20
CA LEU A 24 -8.26 -31.97 5.60
C LEU A 24 -9.48 -31.05 5.77
N ASN A 25 -10.47 -31.54 6.50
CA ASN A 25 -11.67 -30.76 6.84
C ASN A 25 -11.37 -29.76 7.97
N ALA A 26 -11.73 -28.49 7.75
CA ALA A 26 -11.51 -27.42 8.74
C ALA A 26 -12.16 -27.70 10.11
N LYS A 27 -13.34 -28.35 10.15
CA LYS A 27 -14.00 -28.68 11.43
C LYS A 27 -13.21 -29.73 12.21
N ASP A 28 -12.70 -30.75 11.52
CA ASP A 28 -11.97 -31.85 12.14
C ASP A 28 -10.60 -31.39 12.63
N VAL A 29 -9.91 -30.58 11.82
CA VAL A 29 -8.66 -29.92 12.22
C VAL A 29 -8.86 -29.05 13.46
N ALA A 30 -9.92 -28.23 13.47
CA ALA A 30 -10.21 -27.38 14.62
C ALA A 30 -10.49 -28.22 15.87
N ALA A 31 -11.30 -29.27 15.75
CA ALA A 31 -11.61 -30.17 16.86
C ALA A 31 -10.36 -30.88 17.41
N ALA A 32 -9.50 -31.40 16.53
CA ALA A 32 -8.25 -32.07 16.90
C ALA A 32 -7.27 -31.16 17.65
N LEU A 33 -7.30 -29.85 17.38
CA LEU A 33 -6.47 -28.84 18.03
C LEU A 33 -7.14 -28.17 19.24
N GLY A 34 -8.37 -28.58 19.59
CA GLY A 34 -9.15 -27.98 20.67
C GLY A 34 -9.61 -26.55 20.37
N TRP A 35 -9.80 -26.21 19.10
CA TRP A 35 -10.22 -24.89 18.61
C TRP A 35 -11.65 -24.94 18.09
N SER A 36 -12.32 -23.79 18.07
CA SER A 36 -13.58 -23.66 17.32
C SER A 36 -13.29 -23.58 15.82
N ALA A 37 -14.20 -24.10 14.99
CA ALA A 37 -14.11 -23.95 13.54
C ALA A 37 -14.03 -22.45 13.12
N SER A 38 -14.70 -21.57 13.85
CA SER A 38 -14.60 -20.11 13.67
C SER A 38 -13.19 -19.57 13.96
N LYS A 39 -12.46 -20.11 14.96
CA LYS A 39 -11.07 -19.71 15.21
C LYS A 39 -10.17 -20.11 14.04
N LEU A 40 -10.27 -21.36 13.56
CA LEU A 40 -9.45 -21.82 12.43
C LEU A 40 -9.76 -21.02 11.15
N SER A 41 -11.03 -20.80 10.84
CA SER A 41 -11.44 -19.98 9.70
C SER A 41 -10.89 -18.54 9.77
N ARG A 42 -10.88 -17.93 10.96
CA ARG A 42 -10.28 -16.60 11.17
C ARG A 42 -8.76 -16.60 11.09
N ILE A 43 -8.10 -17.70 11.43
CA ILE A 43 -6.64 -17.86 11.23
C ILE A 43 -6.33 -17.97 9.74
N GLU A 44 -7.03 -18.87 9.01
CA GLU A 44 -6.81 -19.11 7.58
C GLU A 44 -7.20 -17.90 6.71
N SER A 45 -8.12 -17.04 7.16
CA SER A 45 -8.43 -15.75 6.52
C SER A 45 -7.54 -14.59 7.00
N GLY A 46 -6.58 -14.86 7.89
CA GLY A 46 -5.69 -13.85 8.46
C GLY A 46 -6.37 -12.85 9.40
N GLN A 47 -7.65 -13.03 9.77
CA GLN A 47 -8.36 -12.11 10.66
C GLN A 47 -7.82 -12.06 12.09
N VAL A 48 -7.22 -13.15 12.58
CA VAL A 48 -6.61 -13.20 13.92
C VAL A 48 -5.13 -13.61 13.85
N PRO A 49 -4.27 -13.05 14.71
CA PRO A 49 -2.87 -13.46 14.75
C PRO A 49 -2.74 -14.91 15.22
N LEU A 50 -1.87 -15.67 14.57
CA LEU A 50 -1.49 -17.02 14.98
C LEU A 50 -0.30 -16.95 15.94
N GLN A 51 -0.30 -17.74 17.02
CA GLN A 51 0.87 -17.87 17.91
C GLN A 51 1.82 -18.90 17.32
N GLU A 52 3.15 -18.75 17.44
CA GLU A 52 4.11 -19.73 16.93
C GLU A 52 3.86 -21.15 17.46
N ARG A 53 3.54 -21.28 18.75
CA ARG A 53 3.17 -22.57 19.35
C ARG A 53 1.95 -23.20 18.68
N ASP A 54 0.95 -22.39 18.35
CA ASP A 54 -0.28 -22.84 17.72
C ASP A 54 -0.04 -23.12 16.22
N ALA A 55 0.84 -22.38 15.55
CA ALA A 55 1.30 -22.65 14.20
C ALA A 55 2.03 -24.00 14.11
N ALA A 56 2.97 -24.28 15.03
CA ALA A 56 3.68 -25.55 15.08
C ALA A 56 2.71 -26.74 15.23
N LYS A 57 1.68 -26.62 16.08
CA LYS A 57 0.64 -27.64 16.25
C LYS A 57 -0.16 -27.85 14.96
N LEU A 58 -0.53 -26.77 14.28
CA LEU A 58 -1.29 -26.82 13.04
C LEU A 58 -0.47 -27.48 11.92
N LEU A 59 0.80 -27.12 11.76
CA LEU A 59 1.72 -27.71 10.78
C LEU A 59 1.95 -29.20 11.03
N ALA A 60 2.14 -29.59 12.29
CA ALA A 60 2.26 -31.00 12.68
C ALA A 60 0.99 -31.78 12.33
N HIS A 61 -0.19 -31.20 12.59
CA HIS A 61 -1.47 -31.80 12.23
C HIS A 61 -1.69 -31.89 10.71
N TYR A 62 -1.17 -30.93 9.93
CA TYR A 62 -1.15 -30.97 8.47
C TYR A 62 -0.11 -31.93 7.88
N GLY A 63 0.68 -32.61 8.72
CA GLY A 63 1.69 -33.57 8.28
C GLY A 63 2.96 -32.94 7.70
N VAL A 64 3.21 -31.65 7.97
CA VAL A 64 4.44 -30.97 7.53
C VAL A 64 5.62 -31.52 8.32
N SER A 65 6.47 -32.30 7.65
CA SER A 65 7.61 -32.98 8.28
C SER A 65 8.96 -32.44 7.82
N SER A 66 9.00 -31.62 6.75
CA SER A 66 10.22 -30.97 6.29
C SER A 66 10.67 -29.90 7.29
N PRO A 67 11.89 -30.00 7.88
CA PRO A 67 12.40 -28.98 8.79
C PRO A 67 12.48 -27.59 8.16
N GLU A 68 12.75 -27.53 6.86
CA GLU A 68 12.83 -26.28 6.09
C GLU A 68 11.45 -25.62 5.94
N GLU A 69 10.43 -26.43 5.64
CA GLU A 69 9.05 -25.96 5.49
C GLU A 69 8.46 -25.50 6.84
N VAL A 70 8.71 -26.26 7.93
CA VAL A 70 8.32 -25.83 9.28
C VAL A 70 9.01 -24.52 9.66
N LYS A 71 10.32 -24.39 9.40
CA LYS A 71 11.07 -23.16 9.68
C LYS A 71 10.53 -21.98 8.87
N HIS A 72 10.13 -22.20 7.62
CA HIS A 72 9.50 -21.19 6.77
C HIS A 72 8.19 -20.67 7.38
N PHE A 73 7.23 -21.54 7.70
CA PHE A 73 5.95 -21.15 8.27
C PHE A 73 6.07 -20.50 9.66
N LEU A 74 6.99 -20.96 10.50
CA LEU A 74 7.25 -20.34 11.80
C LEU A 74 7.90 -18.96 11.65
N SER A 75 8.78 -18.79 10.66
CA SER A 75 9.34 -17.47 10.30
C SER A 75 8.24 -16.52 9.82
N LEU A 76 7.37 -16.96 8.91
CA LEU A 76 6.20 -16.18 8.47
C LEU A 76 5.25 -15.85 9.64
N THR A 77 5.05 -16.80 10.56
CA THR A 77 4.27 -16.57 11.78
C THR A 77 4.88 -15.45 12.63
N ARG A 78 6.20 -15.46 12.84
CA ARG A 78 6.90 -14.36 13.53
C ARG A 78 6.73 -13.04 12.82
N GLN A 79 6.99 -13.00 11.53
CA GLN A 79 6.92 -11.77 10.74
C GLN A 79 5.49 -11.22 10.70
N SER A 80 4.46 -12.07 10.59
CA SER A 80 3.05 -11.66 10.66
C SER A 80 2.62 -11.07 12.00
N ARG A 81 3.42 -11.31 13.05
CA ARG A 81 3.24 -10.81 14.41
C ARG A 81 4.18 -9.65 14.74
N GLN A 82 5.26 -9.47 13.99
CA GLN A 82 6.14 -8.33 14.18
C GLN A 82 5.29 -7.08 13.98
N GLN A 83 5.22 -6.29 15.04
CA GLN A 83 4.63 -4.97 15.00
C GLN A 83 5.45 -4.19 13.95
N GLY A 84 4.82 -3.80 12.85
CA GLY A 84 5.49 -3.03 11.81
C GLY A 84 6.17 -1.79 12.38
N TRP A 85 7.23 -1.33 11.72
CA TRP A 85 8.04 -0.19 12.16
C TRP A 85 7.20 1.06 12.51
N TRP A 86 6.03 1.21 11.90
CA TRP A 86 5.08 2.29 12.15
C TRP A 86 4.48 2.30 13.57
N HIS A 87 4.60 1.23 14.35
CA HIS A 87 4.17 1.22 15.76
C HIS A 87 4.94 2.22 16.61
N ALA A 88 6.17 2.58 16.24
CA ALA A 88 6.94 3.65 16.88
C ALA A 88 6.22 5.02 16.84
N TYR A 89 5.30 5.19 15.88
CA TYR A 89 4.55 6.43 15.66
C TYR A 89 3.19 6.46 16.37
N GLY A 90 2.78 5.37 17.05
CA GLY A 90 1.60 5.36 17.92
C GLY A 90 0.30 5.83 17.25
N ASP A 91 -0.24 6.94 17.75
CA ASP A 91 -1.47 7.61 17.31
C ASP A 91 -1.30 8.49 16.06
N ALA A 92 -0.06 8.83 15.69
CA ALA A 92 0.22 9.57 14.46
C ALA A 92 -0.12 8.78 13.18
N LEU A 93 -0.31 7.45 13.30
CA LEU A 93 -0.85 6.61 12.24
C LEU A 93 -2.29 6.17 12.54
N PRO A 94 -3.29 6.69 11.79
CA PRO A 94 -4.67 6.29 11.97
C PRO A 94 -4.85 4.78 11.80
N GLU A 95 -5.68 4.16 12.65
CA GLU A 95 -5.91 2.71 12.65
C GLU A 95 -6.33 2.17 11.28
N TRP A 96 -7.16 2.92 10.55
CA TRP A 96 -7.64 2.56 9.21
C TRP A 96 -6.51 2.51 8.16
N PHE A 97 -5.43 3.26 8.39
CA PHE A 97 -4.28 3.36 7.48
C PHE A 97 -3.16 2.35 7.81
N ARG A 98 -3.13 1.81 9.04
CA ARG A 98 -2.09 0.85 9.46
C ARG A 98 -1.99 -0.37 8.54
N ALA A 99 -3.13 -0.87 8.08
CA ALA A 99 -3.16 -2.01 7.19
C ALA A 99 -2.54 -1.69 5.82
N TYR A 100 -2.83 -0.49 5.28
CA TYR A 100 -2.22 0.00 4.05
C TYR A 100 -0.69 0.03 4.13
N VAL A 101 -0.10 0.53 5.23
CA VAL A 101 1.36 0.52 5.39
C VAL A 101 1.94 -0.89 5.35
N GLY A 102 1.22 -1.87 5.90
CA GLY A 102 1.57 -3.28 5.76
C GLY A 102 1.50 -3.76 4.30
N PHE A 103 0.41 -3.48 3.59
CA PHE A 103 0.28 -3.80 2.16
C PHE A 103 1.39 -3.15 1.32
N GLU A 104 1.65 -1.87 1.55
CA GLU A 104 2.65 -1.08 0.86
C GLU A 104 4.07 -1.63 1.11
N SER A 105 4.37 -2.05 2.34
CA SER A 105 5.67 -2.63 2.70
C SER A 105 5.93 -3.98 2.01
N ASP A 106 4.89 -4.78 1.77
CA ASP A 106 5.02 -6.11 1.16
C ASP A 106 4.77 -6.12 -0.36
N ALA A 107 4.36 -4.99 -0.93
CA ALA A 107 4.06 -4.90 -2.35
C ALA A 107 5.31 -5.10 -3.21
N THR A 108 5.10 -5.73 -4.37
CA THR A 108 6.10 -5.87 -5.44
C THR A 108 5.77 -4.97 -6.63
N LYS A 109 4.49 -4.61 -6.77
CA LYS A 109 4.01 -3.61 -7.71
C LYS A 109 2.93 -2.76 -7.06
N ILE A 110 3.00 -1.46 -7.28
CA ILE A 110 2.03 -0.47 -6.82
C ILE A 110 1.65 0.36 -8.04
N VAL A 111 0.36 0.37 -8.39
CA VAL A 111 -0.18 1.33 -9.35
C VAL A 111 -1.12 2.28 -8.62
N THR A 112 -1.06 3.57 -8.90
CA THR A 112 -1.90 4.56 -8.20
C THR A 112 -2.35 5.67 -9.12
N TYR A 113 -3.61 6.06 -9.00
CA TYR A 113 -4.13 7.30 -9.57
C TYR A 113 -4.42 8.29 -8.46
N GLN A 114 -3.90 9.52 -8.60
CA GLN A 114 -4.16 10.61 -7.67
C GLN A 114 -4.74 11.82 -8.38
N CYS A 115 -5.94 12.24 -7.99
CA CYS A 115 -6.60 13.41 -8.58
C CYS A 115 -6.30 14.73 -7.85
N GLU A 116 -5.91 14.68 -6.57
CA GLU A 116 -5.86 15.87 -5.71
C GLU A 116 -4.48 16.15 -5.09
N LEU A 117 -3.70 15.10 -4.77
CA LEU A 117 -2.43 15.19 -4.05
C LEU A 117 -1.34 14.37 -4.74
N VAL A 118 -0.08 14.76 -4.57
CA VAL A 118 1.04 13.90 -4.96
C VAL A 118 0.99 12.59 -4.16
N PRO A 119 1.23 11.40 -4.77
CA PRO A 119 1.26 10.13 -4.05
C PRO A 119 2.21 10.19 -2.85
N GLY A 120 1.79 9.70 -1.68
CA GLY A 120 2.57 9.83 -0.44
C GLY A 120 4.00 9.26 -0.50
N LEU A 121 4.23 8.28 -1.38
CA LEU A 121 5.55 7.69 -1.64
C LEU A 121 6.52 8.60 -2.42
N LEU A 122 6.01 9.67 -3.02
CA LEU A 122 6.72 10.58 -3.91
C LEU A 122 6.68 12.03 -3.39
N GLN A 123 6.30 12.24 -2.13
CA GLN A 123 6.21 13.58 -1.53
C GLN A 123 7.56 14.03 -0.97
N THR A 124 7.96 15.28 -1.19
CA THR A 124 9.04 15.89 -0.42
C THR A 124 8.56 16.22 0.98
N GLU A 125 9.50 16.40 1.91
CA GLU A 125 9.18 16.72 3.30
C GLU A 125 8.37 18.02 3.43
N LYS A 126 8.73 19.06 2.66
CA LYS A 126 8.04 20.36 2.66
C LYS A 126 6.61 20.24 2.13
N TYR A 127 6.41 19.53 1.03
CA TYR A 127 5.08 19.28 0.48
C TYR A 127 4.22 18.47 1.45
N ALA A 128 4.76 17.38 1.99
CA ALA A 128 4.08 16.54 2.98
C ALA A 128 3.62 17.35 4.20
N ARG A 129 4.48 18.23 4.73
CA ARG A 129 4.14 19.15 5.83
C ARG A 129 3.01 20.09 5.45
N GLY A 130 3.05 20.69 4.27
CA GLY A 130 1.98 21.56 3.75
C GLY A 130 0.63 20.85 3.71
N VAL A 131 0.59 19.63 3.15
CA VAL A 131 -0.63 18.81 3.09
C VAL A 131 -1.13 18.44 4.50
N ILE A 132 -0.25 17.92 5.35
CA ILE A 132 -0.61 17.46 6.69
C ILE A 132 -1.18 18.61 7.52
N ARG A 133 -0.56 19.79 7.48
CA ARG A 133 -1.05 20.99 8.17
C ARG A 133 -2.42 21.45 7.65
N ALA A 134 -2.61 21.41 6.33
CA ALA A 134 -3.88 21.81 5.71
C ALA A 134 -5.03 20.85 6.07
N MET A 135 -4.77 19.54 6.12
CA MET A 135 -5.78 18.53 6.49
C MET A 135 -6.07 18.48 8.00
N ASN A 136 -5.14 18.96 8.83
CA ASN A 136 -5.24 18.91 10.30
C ASN A 136 -4.96 20.30 10.91
N PRO A 137 -5.80 21.31 10.63
CA PRO A 137 -5.52 22.71 10.99
C PRO A 137 -5.44 22.97 12.50
N THR A 138 -5.97 22.07 13.32
CA THR A 138 -5.99 22.19 14.79
C THR A 138 -4.90 21.37 15.49
N GLU A 139 -4.13 20.56 14.77
CA GLU A 139 -3.04 19.76 15.35
C GLU A 139 -1.84 20.63 15.72
N SER A 140 -1.14 20.24 16.78
CA SER A 140 0.08 20.93 17.20
C SER A 140 1.19 20.78 16.16
N THR A 141 2.18 21.67 16.20
CA THR A 141 3.35 21.56 15.29
C THR A 141 4.08 20.24 15.52
N GLU A 142 4.21 19.80 16.77
CA GLU A 142 4.85 18.52 17.13
C GLU A 142 4.08 17.33 16.54
N GLU A 143 2.75 17.35 16.54
CA GLU A 143 1.92 16.31 15.93
C GLU A 143 2.09 16.26 14.41
N VAL A 144 2.13 17.43 13.76
CA VAL A 144 2.41 17.55 12.33
C VAL A 144 3.78 16.96 12.00
N GLU A 145 4.83 17.32 12.73
CA GLU A 145 6.19 16.79 12.50
C GLU A 145 6.26 15.27 12.73
N ARG A 146 5.54 14.71 13.71
CA ARG A 146 5.44 13.24 13.88
C ARG A 146 4.83 12.57 12.65
N ARG A 147 3.79 13.16 12.06
CA ARG A 147 3.14 12.64 10.84
C ARG A 147 4.02 12.82 9.60
N VAL A 148 4.79 13.91 9.51
CA VAL A 148 5.78 14.14 8.44
C VAL A 148 6.88 13.10 8.51
N ALA A 149 7.47 12.88 9.70
CA ALA A 149 8.49 11.86 9.92
C ALA A 149 7.98 10.46 9.53
N LEU A 150 6.76 10.11 9.93
CA LEU A 150 6.11 8.88 9.49
C LEU A 150 5.99 8.80 7.96
N ARG A 151 5.58 9.89 7.28
CA ARG A 151 5.47 9.96 5.82
C ARG A 151 6.81 9.68 5.14
N MET A 152 7.88 10.29 5.63
CA MET A 152 9.24 10.14 5.08
C MET A 152 9.78 8.72 5.33
N ASP A 153 9.56 8.18 6.53
CA ASP A 153 9.95 6.80 6.84
C ASP A 153 9.26 5.76 5.94
N ARG A 154 7.99 6.00 5.56
CA ARG A 154 7.25 5.13 4.62
C ARG A 154 7.92 5.06 3.25
N GLN A 155 8.58 6.11 2.81
CA GLN A 155 9.18 6.18 1.47
C GLN A 155 10.39 5.25 1.32
N ARG A 156 11.02 4.85 2.44
CA ARG A 156 12.19 3.96 2.43
C ARG A 156 11.96 2.61 1.74
N ILE A 157 10.71 2.20 1.54
CA ILE A 157 10.41 1.00 0.74
C ILE A 157 10.93 1.11 -0.70
N LEU A 158 11.08 2.33 -1.23
CA LEU A 158 11.61 2.58 -2.57
C LEU A 158 13.13 2.40 -2.62
N ASP A 159 13.81 2.41 -1.47
CA ASP A 159 15.28 2.35 -1.36
C ASP A 159 15.80 0.97 -0.91
N ARG A 160 14.92 0.00 -0.71
CA ARG A 160 15.32 -1.37 -0.37
C ARG A 160 15.99 -2.06 -1.54
N TYR A 161 16.66 -3.19 -1.30
CA TYR A 161 17.37 -3.96 -2.32
C TYR A 161 16.51 -4.37 -3.51
N ASP A 162 15.25 -4.72 -3.27
CA ASP A 162 14.26 -5.10 -4.30
C ASP A 162 13.01 -4.22 -4.20
N PRO A 163 13.07 -2.95 -4.64
CA PRO A 163 11.97 -1.99 -4.44
C PRO A 163 10.76 -2.32 -5.31
N PRO A 164 9.54 -1.93 -4.88
CA PRO A 164 8.35 -2.18 -5.70
C PRO A 164 8.43 -1.41 -7.03
N GLN A 165 7.83 -2.00 -8.06
CA GLN A 165 7.51 -1.30 -9.30
C GLN A 165 6.37 -0.31 -9.02
N LEU A 166 6.66 0.98 -9.04
CA LEU A 166 5.69 2.05 -8.78
C LEU A 166 5.27 2.74 -10.07
N TRP A 167 3.98 2.70 -10.40
CA TRP A 167 3.41 3.50 -11.50
C TRP A 167 2.36 4.46 -10.97
N ALA A 168 2.68 5.74 -10.93
CA ALA A 168 1.78 6.80 -10.53
C ALA A 168 1.21 7.53 -11.76
N ILE A 169 -0.11 7.70 -11.78
CA ILE A 169 -0.79 8.66 -12.66
C ILE A 169 -1.31 9.79 -11.77
N VAL A 170 -0.86 11.01 -12.02
CA VAL A 170 -1.33 12.20 -11.30
C VAL A 170 -2.18 13.05 -12.24
N GLY A 171 -3.31 13.56 -11.74
CA GLY A 171 -4.11 14.53 -12.49
C GLY A 171 -3.37 15.85 -12.66
N GLU A 172 -3.65 16.59 -13.74
CA GLU A 172 -3.08 17.94 -13.94
C GLU A 172 -3.36 18.88 -12.74
N ALA A 173 -4.51 18.72 -12.07
CA ALA A 173 -4.81 19.45 -10.84
C ALA A 173 -3.74 19.27 -9.74
N VAL A 174 -3.13 18.08 -9.64
CA VAL A 174 -2.09 17.77 -8.64
C VAL A 174 -0.84 18.62 -8.85
N ILE A 175 -0.45 18.83 -10.12
CA ILE A 175 0.75 19.59 -10.45
C ILE A 175 0.49 21.10 -10.53
N ARG A 176 -0.78 21.52 -10.63
CA ARG A 176 -1.20 22.92 -10.73
C ARG A 176 -1.67 23.52 -9.40
N ARG A 177 -2.06 22.72 -8.42
CA ARG A 177 -2.53 23.22 -7.12
C ARG A 177 -1.33 23.58 -6.22
N PRO A 178 -1.19 24.85 -5.81
CA PRO A 178 -0.13 25.23 -4.88
C PRO A 178 -0.31 24.54 -3.53
N VAL A 179 0.77 23.94 -3.02
CA VAL A 179 0.84 23.37 -1.67
C VAL A 179 2.10 23.88 -1.00
N GLY A 180 1.94 24.48 0.18
CA GLY A 180 3.03 25.23 0.81
C GLY A 180 3.28 26.55 0.07
N ASP A 181 4.54 26.97 0.01
CA ASP A 181 4.96 28.11 -0.80
C ASP A 181 5.40 27.69 -2.22
N ALA A 182 5.55 28.68 -3.10
CA ALA A 182 5.99 28.50 -4.47
C ALA A 182 7.29 27.67 -4.60
N PRO A 183 8.36 27.96 -3.83
CA PRO A 183 9.58 27.14 -3.85
C PRO A 183 9.35 25.70 -3.41
N SER A 184 8.51 25.44 -2.40
CA SER A 184 8.18 24.08 -1.96
C SER A 184 7.45 23.28 -3.04
N MET A 185 6.54 23.94 -3.78
CA MET A 185 5.84 23.29 -4.89
C MET A 185 6.79 22.99 -6.06
N ALA A 186 7.67 23.93 -6.42
CA ALA A 186 8.68 23.72 -7.45
C ALA A 186 9.64 22.58 -7.08
N GLU A 187 10.10 22.53 -5.82
CA GLU A 187 10.92 21.43 -5.29
C GLU A 187 10.20 20.08 -5.43
N GLN A 188 8.90 20.03 -5.07
CA GLN A 188 8.10 18.82 -5.21
C GLN A 188 8.00 18.35 -6.67
N LEU A 189 7.76 19.25 -7.62
CA LEU A 189 7.59 18.89 -9.03
C LEU A 189 8.91 18.43 -9.66
N ASN A 190 10.02 19.09 -9.33
CA ASN A 190 11.35 18.64 -9.75
C ASN A 190 11.68 17.27 -9.14
N HIS A 191 11.36 17.05 -7.85
CA HIS A 191 11.53 15.74 -7.24
C HIS A 191 10.75 14.62 -7.95
N LEU A 192 9.51 14.88 -8.42
CA LEU A 192 8.78 13.91 -9.24
C LEU A 192 9.48 13.65 -10.57
N ALA A 193 9.93 14.70 -11.25
CA ALA A 193 10.66 14.57 -12.50
C ALA A 193 11.92 13.71 -12.32
N ASP A 194 12.73 13.99 -11.30
CA ASP A 194 13.98 13.29 -11.03
C ASP A 194 13.74 11.83 -10.61
N MET A 195 12.73 11.57 -9.78
CA MET A 195 12.36 10.21 -9.40
C MET A 195 11.94 9.36 -10.61
N ALA A 196 11.25 9.95 -11.59
CA ALA A 196 10.84 9.26 -12.82
C ALA A 196 11.97 9.13 -13.85
N ASP A 197 12.94 10.05 -13.86
CA ASP A 197 14.07 10.07 -14.80
C ASP A 197 15.19 9.12 -14.35
N GLU A 198 15.49 9.11 -13.04
CA GLU A 198 16.66 8.42 -12.49
C GLU A 198 16.37 6.99 -12.00
N ARG A 199 15.11 6.66 -11.65
CA ARG A 199 14.77 5.37 -11.03
C ARG A 199 13.96 4.48 -11.98
N PRO A 200 14.52 3.37 -12.49
CA PRO A 200 13.86 2.52 -13.48
C PRO A 200 12.63 1.79 -12.95
N ASN A 201 12.46 1.70 -11.64
CA ASN A 201 11.28 1.08 -11.00
C ASN A 201 10.14 2.09 -10.75
N ILE A 202 10.29 3.36 -11.15
CA ILE A 202 9.29 4.40 -10.93
C ILE A 202 8.85 4.97 -12.29
N THR A 203 7.55 4.97 -12.54
CA THR A 203 6.94 5.62 -13.70
C THR A 203 5.91 6.63 -13.22
N ILE A 204 5.99 7.86 -13.73
CA ILE A 204 5.04 8.92 -13.43
C ILE A 204 4.45 9.44 -14.73
N GLN A 205 3.12 9.52 -14.79
CA GLN A 205 2.39 10.11 -15.90
C GLN A 205 1.43 11.19 -15.41
N VAL A 206 1.26 12.24 -16.23
CA VAL A 206 0.26 13.28 -15.97
C VAL A 206 -0.98 13.03 -16.83
N LEU A 207 -2.15 12.99 -16.20
CA LEU A 207 -3.44 13.00 -16.88
C LEU A 207 -3.87 14.46 -17.12
N PRO A 208 -3.88 14.94 -18.38
CA PRO A 208 -4.20 16.34 -18.67
C PRO A 208 -5.69 16.62 -18.52
N PHE A 209 -6.08 17.86 -18.26
CA PHE A 209 -7.49 18.28 -18.25
C PHE A 209 -8.18 18.02 -19.59
N SER A 210 -7.43 18.08 -20.69
CA SER A 210 -7.93 17.79 -22.05
C SER A 210 -8.38 16.33 -22.25
N ALA A 211 -8.01 15.41 -21.35
CA ALA A 211 -8.55 14.05 -21.35
C ALA A 211 -10.05 14.00 -21.05
N GLY A 212 -10.61 15.06 -20.42
CA GLY A 212 -12.03 15.16 -20.10
C GLY A 212 -12.49 14.10 -19.10
N ALA A 213 -13.72 13.62 -19.25
CA ALA A 213 -14.28 12.59 -18.37
C ALA A 213 -13.51 11.26 -18.53
N HIS A 214 -13.11 10.66 -17.41
CA HIS A 214 -12.30 9.44 -17.39
C HIS A 214 -12.79 8.39 -16.37
N ALA A 215 -12.21 7.19 -16.44
CA ALA A 215 -12.66 6.00 -15.69
C ALA A 215 -12.52 6.08 -14.15
N ALA A 216 -11.95 7.16 -13.62
CA ALA A 216 -11.67 7.34 -12.20
C ALA A 216 -12.09 8.71 -11.65
N MET A 217 -13.11 9.32 -12.25
CA MET A 217 -13.68 10.61 -11.81
C MET A 217 -14.21 10.61 -10.36
N GLY A 218 -14.38 9.44 -9.74
CA GLY A 218 -14.96 9.32 -8.39
C GLY A 218 -13.96 9.53 -7.25
N ALA A 219 -12.78 8.91 -7.31
CA ALA A 219 -11.78 8.96 -6.25
C ALA A 219 -10.39 8.53 -6.73
N SER A 220 -9.36 9.00 -6.04
CA SER A 220 -8.02 8.40 -6.09
C SER A 220 -8.05 6.95 -5.62
N PHE A 221 -7.14 6.13 -6.13
CA PHE A 221 -7.01 4.74 -5.67
C PHE A 221 -5.58 4.22 -5.88
N SER A 222 -5.27 3.12 -5.20
CA SER A 222 -4.06 2.33 -5.42
C SER A 222 -4.42 0.86 -5.60
N VAL A 223 -3.66 0.13 -6.41
CA VAL A 223 -3.70 -1.33 -6.48
C VAL A 223 -2.31 -1.87 -6.16
N LEU A 224 -2.25 -2.73 -5.15
CA LEU A 224 -1.02 -3.30 -4.62
C LEU A 224 -0.99 -4.80 -4.96
N SER A 225 0.06 -5.24 -5.62
CA SER A 225 0.26 -6.63 -6.03
C SER A 225 1.47 -7.24 -5.31
N PHE A 226 1.39 -8.55 -5.04
CA PHE A 226 2.34 -9.30 -4.23
C PHE A 226 2.86 -10.49 -5.05
N SER A 227 4.15 -10.81 -4.94
CA SER A 227 4.74 -12.00 -5.59
C SER A 227 4.28 -13.30 -4.93
N ASP A 228 4.12 -13.26 -3.60
CA ASP A 228 4.05 -14.48 -2.79
C ASP A 228 2.63 -14.91 -2.45
N ILE A 229 1.63 -14.10 -2.83
CA ILE A 229 0.21 -14.38 -2.56
C ILE A 229 -0.58 -14.13 -3.84
N PRO A 230 -1.48 -15.03 -4.24
CA PRO A 230 -2.39 -14.76 -5.34
C PRO A 230 -3.32 -13.59 -5.01
N GLY A 231 -3.37 -12.61 -5.90
CA GLY A 231 -4.31 -11.49 -5.84
C GLY A 231 -3.64 -10.14 -5.58
N SER A 232 -4.36 -9.07 -5.92
CA SER A 232 -4.00 -7.69 -5.60
C SER A 232 -5.01 -7.13 -4.59
N VAL A 233 -4.64 -6.06 -3.91
CA VAL A 233 -5.54 -5.30 -3.05
C VAL A 233 -5.75 -3.93 -3.67
N ALA A 234 -7.00 -3.59 -3.98
CA ALA A 234 -7.38 -2.24 -4.33
C ALA A 234 -7.68 -1.44 -3.06
N TYR A 235 -7.21 -0.20 -3.02
CA TYR A 235 -7.30 0.70 -1.89
C TYR A 235 -7.85 2.05 -2.32
N THR A 236 -8.86 2.53 -1.61
CA THR A 236 -9.40 3.89 -1.73
C THR A 236 -9.51 4.47 -0.34
N GLU A 237 -9.08 5.71 -0.16
CA GLU A 237 -9.24 6.43 1.09
C GLU A 237 -10.20 7.60 0.96
N ALA A 238 -10.85 7.89 2.09
CA ALA A 238 -11.58 9.10 2.37
C ALA A 238 -10.99 9.72 3.64
N THR A 239 -11.40 10.94 3.98
CA THR A 239 -10.83 11.72 5.09
C THR A 239 -10.69 10.95 6.42
N THR A 240 -11.63 10.07 6.73
CA THR A 240 -11.68 9.36 8.02
C THR A 240 -11.80 7.84 7.89
N SER A 241 -11.76 7.30 6.66
CA SER A 241 -11.99 5.88 6.41
C SER A 241 -11.28 5.42 5.15
N SER A 242 -11.22 4.11 4.98
CA SER A 242 -10.65 3.51 3.78
C SER A 242 -11.38 2.23 3.41
N ILE A 243 -11.38 1.91 2.12
CA ILE A 243 -11.92 0.68 1.55
C ILE A 243 -10.75 -0.14 1.03
N TYR A 244 -10.73 -1.42 1.41
CA TYR A 244 -9.83 -2.43 0.87
C TYR A 244 -10.67 -3.45 0.11
N SER A 245 -10.47 -3.53 -1.21
CA SER A 245 -11.15 -4.47 -2.10
C SER A 245 -10.19 -5.57 -2.51
N GLU A 246 -10.59 -6.81 -2.21
CA GLU A 246 -9.78 -8.02 -2.45
C GLU A 246 -10.46 -9.00 -3.41
N ARG A 247 -11.77 -8.81 -3.66
CA ARG A 247 -12.49 -9.64 -4.62
C ARG A 247 -11.93 -9.37 -6.00
N SER A 248 -11.59 -10.43 -6.73
CA SER A 248 -10.98 -10.31 -8.07
C SER A 248 -11.78 -9.42 -9.01
N SER A 249 -13.12 -9.43 -8.94
CA SER A 249 -13.98 -8.56 -9.75
C SER A 249 -13.95 -7.08 -9.32
N GLU A 250 -13.69 -6.78 -8.05
CA GLU A 250 -13.54 -5.41 -7.56
C GLU A 250 -12.15 -4.87 -7.91
N VAL A 251 -11.11 -5.68 -7.74
CA VAL A 251 -9.73 -5.37 -8.12
C VAL A 251 -9.61 -5.15 -9.63
N ALA A 252 -10.16 -6.05 -10.44
CA ALA A 252 -10.13 -5.94 -11.91
C ALA A 252 -10.77 -4.65 -12.43
N ARG A 253 -11.77 -4.10 -11.74
CA ARG A 253 -12.36 -2.79 -12.11
C ARG A 253 -11.37 -1.64 -11.90
N HIS A 254 -10.57 -1.66 -10.84
CA HIS A 254 -9.53 -0.65 -10.60
C HIS A 254 -8.38 -0.81 -11.59
N GLU A 255 -7.99 -2.04 -11.91
CA GLU A 255 -6.97 -2.33 -12.91
C GLU A 255 -7.40 -1.87 -14.31
N ASP A 256 -8.64 -2.14 -14.75
CA ASP A 256 -9.20 -1.64 -16.00
C ASP A 256 -9.26 -0.10 -16.02
N ALA A 257 -9.71 0.52 -14.93
CA ALA A 257 -9.70 1.97 -14.80
C ALA A 257 -8.28 2.54 -14.93
N PHE A 258 -7.29 1.93 -14.28
CA PHE A 258 -5.88 2.35 -14.37
C PHE A 258 -5.34 2.24 -15.80
N MET A 259 -5.63 1.14 -16.51
CA MET A 259 -5.21 0.98 -17.91
C MET A 259 -5.84 2.04 -18.83
N ARG A 260 -7.10 2.41 -18.61
CA ARG A 260 -7.75 3.48 -19.37
C ARG A 260 -7.15 4.85 -19.08
N LEU A 261 -6.82 5.13 -17.81
CA LEU A 261 -6.14 6.37 -17.44
C LEU A 261 -4.78 6.46 -18.12
N MET A 262 -3.99 5.38 -18.06
CA MET A 262 -2.68 5.30 -18.70
C MET A 262 -2.75 5.62 -20.19
N ALA A 263 -3.75 5.09 -20.90
CA ALA A 263 -3.94 5.35 -22.33
C ALA A 263 -4.31 6.81 -22.64
N SER A 264 -4.95 7.50 -21.69
CA SER A 264 -5.34 8.92 -21.81
C SER A 264 -4.32 9.89 -21.23
N SER A 265 -3.32 9.39 -20.50
CA SER A 265 -2.26 10.19 -19.90
C SER A 265 -1.15 10.52 -20.88
N VAL A 266 -0.41 11.57 -20.58
CA VAL A 266 0.78 11.94 -21.33
C VAL A 266 1.85 10.85 -21.16
N GLN A 267 2.62 10.57 -22.23
CA GLN A 267 3.73 9.62 -22.20
C GLN A 267 4.71 9.94 -21.05
N PRO A 268 5.38 8.94 -20.45
CA PRO A 268 6.24 9.16 -19.28
C PRO A 268 7.30 10.26 -19.50
N GLU A 269 7.99 10.26 -20.63
CA GLU A 269 9.08 11.20 -20.94
C GLU A 269 8.55 12.65 -21.08
N LYS A 270 7.36 12.77 -21.67
CA LYS A 270 6.67 14.07 -21.79
C LYS A 270 6.11 14.54 -20.45
N SER A 271 5.75 13.62 -19.56
CA SER A 271 5.32 13.94 -18.20
C SER A 271 6.47 14.51 -17.39
N ILE A 272 7.69 13.96 -17.49
CA ILE A 272 8.91 14.53 -16.87
C ILE A 272 9.14 15.96 -17.36
N SER A 273 9.10 16.17 -18.67
CA SER A 273 9.28 17.50 -19.27
C SER A 273 8.21 18.50 -18.80
N TRP A 274 6.96 18.05 -18.68
CA TRP A 274 5.86 18.90 -18.22
C TRP A 274 5.98 19.24 -16.73
N LEU A 275 6.39 18.29 -15.88
CA LEU A 275 6.64 18.52 -14.46
C LEU A 275 7.70 19.62 -14.26
N ARG A 276 8.83 19.52 -14.96
CA ARG A 276 9.91 20.54 -14.90
C ARG A 276 9.41 21.92 -15.34
N LYS A 277 8.65 21.99 -16.43
CA LYS A 277 8.04 23.24 -16.90
C LYS A 277 7.12 23.88 -15.86
N VAL A 278 6.22 23.10 -15.24
CA VAL A 278 5.32 23.64 -14.21
C VAL A 278 6.07 24.03 -12.94
N ALA A 279 7.20 23.37 -12.64
CA ALA A 279 8.08 23.76 -11.55
C ALA A 279 8.71 25.15 -11.76
N GLU A 280 9.17 25.45 -12.98
CA GLU A 280 9.68 26.79 -13.36
C GLU A 280 8.59 27.86 -13.18
N GLU A 281 7.38 27.60 -13.70
CA GLU A 281 6.21 28.49 -13.59
C GLU A 281 5.79 28.78 -12.13
N CYS A 282 6.15 27.92 -11.17
CA CYS A 282 5.86 28.17 -9.75
C CYS A 282 6.74 29.27 -9.15
N THR A 283 7.92 29.52 -9.73
CA THR A 283 8.94 30.43 -9.19
C THR A 283 9.06 31.76 -9.94
N GLU A 284 8.30 31.92 -11.03
CA GLU A 284 8.13 33.17 -11.78
C GLU A 284 7.16 34.13 -11.09
#